data_AF-A0AAV0TTV2-F1
#
_entry.id   AF-A0AAV0TTV2-F1
#
_cell.length_a   1.000
_cell.length_b   1.000
_cell.length_c   1.000
_cell.angle_alpha   90.00
_cell.angle_beta   90.00
_cell.angle_gamma   90.00
#
_symmetry.space_group_name_H-M   'P 1'
#
loop_
_entity.id
_entity.type
_entity.pdbx_description
1 polymer ?
#
loop_
_entity_poly.entity_id
_entity_poly.type
_entity_poly.pdbx_seq_one_letter_code
_entity_poly.pdbx_strand_id
1 'polypeptide(L)'
;MTVESHLFAAALGAMVPSLLLLLLLEKQWDRELPPQCNSALDRIFWLLPDAISPHLECLGVSGRALYKDFYAFDLLLFPLIYSTALLGLLRRLWPERHLVWTLPGIAAICDVAENVSILQLLKLFPDRWEALEIVVSVLTRTKWVVVLSDNVFVLVGALRLLTYTTLKLVTYRAVNKFGTKEERQSRQEL
;
A
#
# COMPACT_ATOMS: atom_id res chain seq x y z
N MET A 1 -20.74 -16.60 -3.06
CA MET A 1 -19.54 -15.74 -3.11
C MET A 1 -19.97 -14.36 -3.56
N THR A 2 -19.62 -13.31 -2.82
CA THR A 2 -20.04 -11.93 -3.14
C THR A 2 -19.07 -11.27 -4.11
N VAL A 3 -19.54 -10.31 -4.92
CA VAL A 3 -18.71 -9.50 -5.84
C VAL A 3 -17.51 -8.88 -5.11
N GLU A 4 -17.71 -8.40 -3.89
CA GLU A 4 -16.64 -7.85 -3.05
C GLU A 4 -15.50 -8.84 -2.77
N SER A 5 -15.82 -10.14 -2.62
CA SER A 5 -14.81 -11.18 -2.39
C SER A 5 -13.97 -11.43 -3.64
N HIS A 6 -14.58 -11.35 -4.82
CA HIS A 6 -13.88 -11.46 -6.10
C HIS A 6 -12.96 -10.26 -6.34
N LEU A 7 -13.44 -9.04 -6.09
CA LEU A 7 -12.64 -7.82 -6.21
C LEU A 7 -11.44 -7.84 -5.28
N PHE A 8 -11.64 -8.24 -4.01
CA PHE A 8 -10.54 -8.39 -3.07
C PHE A 8 -9.51 -9.42 -3.53
N ALA A 9 -9.96 -10.61 -3.94
CA ALA A 9 -9.05 -11.67 -4.41
C ALA A 9 -8.27 -11.25 -5.66
N ALA A 10 -8.94 -10.57 -6.60
CA ALA A 10 -8.30 -10.04 -7.81
C ALA A 10 -7.26 -8.97 -7.46
N ALA A 11 -7.61 -7.99 -6.62
CA ALA A 11 -6.69 -6.94 -6.19
C ALA A 11 -5.47 -7.51 -5.44
N LEU A 12 -5.70 -8.45 -4.51
CA LEU A 12 -4.63 -9.11 -3.77
C LEU A 12 -3.72 -9.91 -4.71
N GLY A 13 -4.28 -10.64 -5.68
CA GLY A 13 -3.52 -11.36 -6.70
C GLY A 13 -2.75 -10.44 -7.63
N ALA A 14 -3.27 -9.24 -7.89
CA ALA A 14 -2.61 -8.23 -8.71
C ALA A 14 -1.48 -7.47 -7.99
N MET A 15 -1.39 -7.50 -6.66
CA MET A 15 -0.35 -6.76 -5.90
C MET A 15 1.07 -7.14 -6.32
N VAL A 16 1.37 -8.44 -6.39
CA VAL A 16 2.72 -8.93 -6.74
C VAL A 16 3.13 -8.53 -8.15
N PRO A 17 2.36 -8.82 -9.22
CA PRO A 17 2.74 -8.40 -10.57
C PRO A 17 2.80 -6.87 -10.71
N SER A 18 1.94 -6.13 -10.01
CA SER A 18 1.99 -4.66 -10.00
C SER A 18 3.29 -4.14 -9.38
N LEU A 19 3.68 -4.67 -8.22
CA LEU A 19 4.94 -4.31 -7.57
C LEU A 19 6.14 -4.68 -8.44
N LEU A 20 6.12 -5.85 -9.08
CA LEU A 20 7.18 -6.26 -10.01
C LEU A 20 7.27 -5.30 -11.21
N LEU A 21 6.13 -4.86 -11.76
CA LEU A 21 6.11 -3.88 -12.85
C LEU A 21 6.74 -2.56 -12.41
N LEU A 22 6.37 -2.04 -11.24
CA LEU A 22 6.98 -0.82 -10.69
C LEU A 22 8.50 -0.96 -10.50
N LEU A 23 8.94 -2.08 -9.90
CA LEU A 23 10.38 -2.35 -9.72
C LEU A 23 11.13 -2.49 -11.04
N LEU A 24 10.49 -3.01 -12.10
CA LEU A 24 11.08 -3.10 -13.43
C LEU A 24 11.22 -1.72 -14.08
N LEU A 25 10.20 -0.87 -13.94
CA LEU A 25 10.25 0.52 -14.41
C LEU A 25 11.33 1.31 -13.65
N GLU A 26 11.45 1.16 -12.34
CA GLU A 26 12.52 1.78 -11.54
C GLU A 26 13.91 1.29 -11.97
N LYS A 27 14.06 -0.01 -12.22
CA LYS A 27 15.33 -0.55 -12.70
C LYS A 27 15.73 0.02 -14.07
N GLN A 28 14.77 0.44 -14.88
CA GLN A 28 15.05 1.17 -16.11
C GLN A 28 15.61 2.57 -15.80
N TRP A 29 15.04 3.27 -14.81
CA TRP A 29 15.50 4.59 -14.38
C TRP A 29 16.93 4.54 -13.85
N ASP A 30 17.27 3.53 -13.04
CA ASP A 30 18.64 3.31 -12.53
C ASP A 30 19.69 3.18 -13.64
N ARG A 31 19.29 2.72 -14.82
CA ARG A 31 20.18 2.52 -15.97
C ARG A 31 20.31 3.78 -16.82
N GLU A 32 19.23 4.54 -16.95
CA GLU A 32 19.12 5.66 -17.88
C GLU A 32 19.39 7.02 -17.22
N LEU A 33 19.29 7.12 -15.89
CA LEU A 33 19.32 8.39 -15.17
C LEU A 33 20.47 8.48 -14.16
N PRO A 34 20.94 9.70 -13.84
CA PRO A 34 21.95 9.90 -12.82
C PRO A 34 21.48 9.40 -11.43
N PRO A 35 22.35 8.77 -10.62
CA PRO A 35 21.98 8.20 -9.31
C PRO A 35 21.37 9.19 -8.31
N GLN A 36 21.60 10.49 -8.49
CA GLN A 36 21.05 11.53 -7.62
C GLN A 36 19.58 11.89 -7.94
N CYS A 37 19.05 11.46 -9.09
CA CYS A 37 17.67 11.76 -9.52
C CYS A 37 17.02 10.61 -10.31
N ASN A 38 17.45 9.38 -10.09
CA ASN A 38 16.91 8.16 -10.70
C ASN A 38 15.66 7.61 -9.98
N SER A 39 15.00 8.40 -9.13
CA SER A 39 13.83 7.97 -8.36
C SER A 39 12.62 8.84 -8.66
N ALA A 40 11.43 8.26 -8.75
CA ALA A 40 10.20 9.02 -8.81
C ALA A 40 9.98 9.81 -7.49
N LEU A 41 9.55 11.07 -7.59
CA LEU A 41 9.32 11.99 -6.47
C LEU A 41 8.35 11.42 -5.43
N ASP A 42 7.33 10.70 -5.88
CA ASP A 42 6.28 10.08 -5.09
C ASP A 42 6.76 8.95 -4.17
N ARG A 43 7.99 8.46 -4.40
CA ARG A 43 8.68 7.51 -3.52
C ARG A 43 9.50 8.17 -2.43
N ILE A 44 9.73 9.48 -2.50
CA ILE A 44 10.49 10.23 -1.51
C ILE A 44 9.60 10.43 -0.29
N PHE A 45 9.82 9.60 0.74
CA PHE A 45 8.99 9.53 1.95
C PHE A 45 8.66 10.89 2.59
N TRP A 46 9.63 11.80 2.60
CA TRP A 46 9.50 13.12 3.20
C TRP A 46 9.86 14.24 2.22
N LEU A 47 9.24 14.21 1.04
CA LEU A 47 9.48 15.16 -0.02
C LEU A 47 9.22 16.61 0.43
N LEU A 48 10.25 17.45 0.33
CA LEU A 48 10.15 18.89 0.56
C LEU A 48 9.87 19.62 -0.77
N PRO A 49 9.12 20.73 -0.75
CA PRO A 49 8.70 21.41 -1.98
C PRO A 49 9.89 21.97 -2.78
N ASP A 50 10.90 22.52 -2.10
CA ASP A 50 12.12 23.09 -2.68
C ASP A 50 13.03 22.05 -3.37
N ALA A 51 12.85 20.76 -3.07
CA ALA A 51 13.56 19.67 -3.73
C ALA A 51 12.97 19.28 -5.09
N ILE A 52 11.72 19.67 -5.39
CA ILE A 52 10.99 19.21 -6.58
C ILE A 52 11.58 19.78 -7.87
N SER A 53 11.70 21.11 -7.98
CA SER A 53 12.21 21.74 -9.20
C SER A 53 13.66 21.33 -9.53
N PRO A 54 14.62 21.31 -8.59
CA PRO A 54 15.97 20.80 -8.84
C PRO A 54 15.99 19.33 -9.27
N HIS A 55 15.09 18.51 -8.73
CA HIS A 55 14.96 17.12 -9.15
C HIS A 55 14.45 17.00 -10.59
N LEU A 56 13.41 17.76 -10.96
CA LEU A 56 12.88 17.79 -12.34
C LEU A 56 13.90 18.33 -13.36
N GLU A 57 14.77 19.24 -12.94
CA GLU A 57 15.90 19.70 -13.73
C GLU A 57 16.93 18.60 -13.92
N CYS A 58 17.33 17.92 -12.84
CA CYS A 58 18.30 16.82 -12.86
C CYS A 58 17.87 15.65 -13.76
N LEU A 59 16.57 15.33 -13.80
CA LEU A 59 16.01 14.32 -14.70
C LEU A 59 16.32 14.60 -16.18
N GLY A 60 16.50 15.86 -16.56
CA GLY A 60 16.66 16.26 -17.95
C GLY A 60 15.43 15.90 -18.80
N VAL A 61 15.58 16.02 -20.12
CA VAL A 61 14.46 15.78 -21.05
C VAL A 61 14.07 14.30 -21.07
N SER A 62 15.04 13.39 -21.09
CA SER A 62 14.81 11.95 -21.13
C SER A 62 14.17 11.44 -19.84
N GLY A 63 14.65 11.84 -18.66
CA GLY A 63 14.07 11.42 -17.39
C GLY A 63 12.65 11.92 -17.20
N ARG A 64 12.34 13.15 -17.63
CA ARG A 64 10.95 13.65 -17.61
C ARG A 64 10.03 12.89 -18.58
N ALA A 65 10.54 12.33 -19.67
CA ALA A 65 9.75 11.47 -20.56
C ALA A 65 9.48 10.11 -19.91
N LEU A 66 10.51 9.46 -19.36
CA LEU A 66 10.36 8.22 -18.58
C LEU A 66 9.40 8.39 -17.40
N TYR A 67 9.40 9.56 -16.76
CA TYR A 67 8.47 9.86 -15.67
C TYR A 67 7.01 9.89 -16.16
N LYS A 68 6.75 10.46 -17.33
CA LYS A 68 5.40 10.42 -17.91
C LYS A 68 4.96 8.99 -18.25
N ASP A 69 5.88 8.17 -18.74
CA ASP A 69 5.60 6.76 -19.07
C ASP A 69 5.32 5.91 -17.81
N PHE A 70 6.05 6.17 -16.71
CA PHE A 70 5.80 5.53 -15.41
C PHE A 70 4.35 5.75 -14.93
N TYR A 71 3.82 6.96 -15.14
CA TYR A 71 2.44 7.28 -14.78
C TYR A 71 1.38 6.62 -15.65
N ALA A 72 1.73 5.94 -16.76
CA ALA A 72 0.75 5.13 -17.48
C ALA A 72 0.15 4.01 -16.61
N PHE A 73 0.94 3.50 -15.65
CA PHE A 73 0.50 2.49 -14.69
C PHE A 73 0.21 3.10 -13.31
N ASP A 74 1.13 3.92 -12.81
CA ASP A 74 1.12 4.38 -11.42
C ASP A 74 0.05 5.45 -11.14
N LEU A 75 -0.41 6.19 -12.15
CA LEU A 75 -1.36 7.29 -11.96
C LEU A 75 -2.68 6.87 -11.30
N LEU A 76 -3.23 5.72 -11.68
CA LEU A 76 -4.57 5.30 -11.23
C LEU A 76 -4.67 3.81 -10.95
N LEU A 77 -4.09 2.97 -11.82
CA LEU A 77 -4.28 1.54 -11.75
C LEU A 77 -3.63 0.96 -10.48
N PHE A 78 -2.41 1.39 -10.16
CA PHE A 78 -1.74 0.95 -8.94
C PHE A 78 -2.46 1.42 -7.67
N PRO A 79 -2.82 2.72 -7.50
CA PRO A 79 -3.68 3.19 -6.42
C PRO A 79 -4.95 2.39 -6.21
N LEU A 80 -5.65 2.04 -7.29
CA LEU A 80 -6.86 1.24 -7.21
C LEU A 80 -6.60 -0.19 -6.73
N ILE A 81 -5.53 -0.83 -7.22
CA ILE A 81 -5.16 -2.20 -6.85
C ILE A 81 -4.79 -2.25 -5.37
N TYR A 82 -3.85 -1.43 -4.90
CA TYR A 82 -3.41 -1.53 -3.51
C TYR A 82 -4.49 -1.10 -2.53
N SER A 83 -5.27 -0.06 -2.82
CA SER A 83 -6.31 0.40 -1.91
C SER A 83 -7.43 -0.63 -1.77
N THR A 84 -7.81 -1.30 -2.87
CA THR A 84 -8.80 -2.38 -2.84
C THR A 84 -8.29 -3.59 -2.06
N ALA A 85 -7.02 -3.97 -2.25
CA ALA A 85 -6.41 -5.07 -1.50
C ALA A 85 -6.35 -4.76 0.01
N LEU A 86 -5.85 -3.57 0.39
CA LEU A 86 -5.76 -3.14 1.78
C LEU A 86 -7.14 -2.99 2.43
N LEU A 87 -8.13 -2.40 1.75
CA LEU A 87 -9.50 -2.30 2.24
C LEU A 87 -10.08 -3.69 2.55
N GLY A 88 -9.88 -4.65 1.63
CA GLY A 88 -10.36 -6.00 1.83
C GLY A 88 -9.66 -6.75 2.98
N LEU A 89 -8.37 -6.48 3.22
CA LEU A 89 -7.66 -6.99 4.40
C LEU A 89 -8.20 -6.35 5.69
N LEU A 90 -8.31 -5.03 5.74
CA LEU A 90 -8.75 -4.29 6.92
C LEU A 90 -10.20 -4.63 7.31
N ARG A 91 -11.11 -4.81 6.35
CA ARG A 91 -12.47 -5.30 6.63
C ARG A 91 -12.50 -6.68 7.30
N ARG A 92 -11.57 -7.57 6.94
CA ARG A 92 -11.47 -8.92 7.52
C ARG A 92 -10.80 -8.93 8.88
N LEU A 93 -9.78 -8.09 9.08
CA LEU A 93 -9.03 -8.00 10.34
C LEU A 93 -9.75 -7.15 11.40
N TRP A 94 -10.54 -6.17 10.96
CA TRP A 94 -11.21 -5.18 11.80
C TRP A 94 -12.67 -4.96 11.40
N PRO A 95 -13.55 -5.98 11.50
CA PRO A 95 -14.94 -5.92 11.00
C PRO A 95 -15.82 -4.83 11.67
N GLU A 96 -15.47 -4.38 12.87
CA GLU A 96 -16.24 -3.38 13.64
C GLU A 96 -15.61 -1.98 13.64
N ARG A 97 -14.48 -1.78 12.94
CA ARG A 97 -13.72 -0.50 12.98
C ARG A 97 -13.79 0.21 11.64
N HIS A 98 -14.97 0.72 11.29
CA HIS A 98 -15.23 1.35 9.99
C HIS A 98 -14.28 2.52 9.64
N LEU A 99 -13.80 3.28 10.63
CA LEU A 99 -12.83 4.36 10.40
C LEU A 99 -11.48 3.86 9.87
N VAL A 100 -11.07 2.64 10.25
CA VAL A 100 -9.83 2.05 9.72
C VAL A 100 -9.98 1.74 8.24
N TRP A 101 -11.21 1.48 7.76
CA TRP A 101 -11.46 1.12 6.37
C TRP A 101 -11.36 2.31 5.42
N THR A 102 -11.42 3.55 5.92
CA THR A 102 -11.31 4.74 5.06
C THR A 102 -9.86 5.03 4.69
N LEU A 103 -8.89 4.52 5.46
CA LEU A 103 -7.47 4.82 5.29
C LEU A 103 -6.95 4.44 3.88
N PRO A 104 -7.21 3.25 3.30
CA PRO A 104 -6.71 2.94 1.96
C PRO A 104 -7.29 3.84 0.87
N GLY A 105 -8.55 4.29 1.06
CA GLY A 105 -9.19 5.22 0.14
C GLY A 105 -8.58 6.62 0.21
N ILE A 106 -8.25 7.10 1.42
CA ILE A 106 -7.55 8.37 1.60
C ILE A 106 -6.15 8.30 0.96
N ALA A 107 -5.41 7.22 1.19
CA ALA A 107 -4.10 7.00 0.57
C ALA A 107 -4.19 7.08 -0.96
N ALA A 108 -5.12 6.34 -1.58
CA ALA A 108 -5.30 6.35 -3.03
C ALA A 108 -5.70 7.72 -3.59
N ILE A 109 -6.57 8.46 -2.89
CA ILE A 109 -6.95 9.83 -3.31
C ILE A 109 -5.73 10.76 -3.26
N CYS A 110 -4.93 10.69 -2.19
CA CYS A 110 -3.70 11.47 -2.07
C CYS A 110 -2.70 11.12 -3.19
N ASP A 111 -2.55 9.83 -3.49
CA ASP A 111 -1.67 9.31 -4.55
C ASP A 111 -2.07 9.82 -5.94
N VAL A 112 -3.34 9.67 -6.30
CA VAL A 112 -3.83 10.13 -7.61
C VAL A 112 -3.72 11.66 -7.71
N ALA A 113 -4.08 12.40 -6.66
CA ALA A 113 -3.99 13.86 -6.65
C ALA A 113 -2.54 14.35 -6.75
N GLU A 114 -1.62 13.67 -6.09
CA GLU A 114 -0.18 13.92 -6.18
C GLU A 114 0.32 13.67 -7.59
N ASN A 115 0.04 12.49 -8.15
CA ASN A 115 0.50 12.08 -9.48
C ASN A 115 -0.01 13.04 -10.57
N VAL A 116 -1.27 13.47 -10.47
CA VAL A 116 -1.82 14.52 -11.34
C VAL A 116 -1.06 15.85 -11.18
N SER A 117 -0.74 16.23 -9.95
CA SER A 117 -0.01 17.48 -9.66
C SER A 117 1.42 17.43 -10.21
N ILE A 118 2.12 16.30 -10.08
CA ILE A 118 3.46 16.10 -10.65
C ILE A 118 3.40 16.13 -12.18
N LEU A 119 2.39 15.52 -12.81
CA LEU A 119 2.19 15.62 -14.26
C LEU A 119 2.00 17.07 -14.74
N GLN A 120 1.31 17.91 -13.97
CA GLN A 120 1.19 19.33 -14.29
C GLN A 120 2.53 20.07 -14.16
N LEU A 121 3.32 19.80 -13.11
CA LEU A 121 4.68 20.34 -12.97
C LEU A 121 5.58 19.91 -14.14
N LEU A 122 5.53 18.65 -14.55
CA LEU A 122 6.26 18.12 -15.71
C LEU A 122 5.83 18.76 -17.04
N LYS A 123 4.60 19.26 -17.13
CA LYS A 123 4.07 19.95 -18.33
C LYS A 123 4.51 21.41 -18.37
N LEU A 124 4.60 22.07 -17.23
CA LEU A 124 4.96 23.49 -17.11
C LEU A 124 6.46 23.73 -17.06
N PHE A 125 7.24 22.72 -16.70
CA PHE A 125 8.70 22.81 -16.66
C PHE A 125 9.27 23.36 -17.99
N PRO A 126 10.19 24.36 -17.96
CA PRO A 126 11.00 24.81 -16.81
C PRO A 126 10.35 25.88 -15.92
N ASP A 127 9.13 26.33 -16.23
CA ASP A 127 8.46 27.33 -15.39
C ASP A 127 8.11 26.73 -14.03
N ARG A 128 8.49 27.44 -12.95
CA ARG A 128 8.22 27.00 -11.58
C ARG A 128 6.81 27.36 -11.13
N TRP A 129 6.18 26.45 -10.39
CA TRP A 129 4.91 26.68 -9.73
C TRP A 129 4.97 26.29 -8.26
N GLU A 130 5.47 27.20 -7.43
CA GLU A 130 5.76 26.95 -6.01
C GLU A 130 4.54 26.48 -5.21
N ALA A 131 3.36 27.05 -5.45
CA ALA A 131 2.13 26.61 -4.80
C ALA A 131 1.81 25.14 -5.09
N LEU A 132 2.03 24.69 -6.34
CA LEU A 132 1.80 23.30 -6.73
C LEU A 132 2.89 22.36 -6.19
N GLU A 133 4.14 22.82 -6.08
CA GLU A 133 5.23 22.10 -5.39
C GLU A 133 4.87 21.85 -3.91
N ILE A 134 4.28 22.85 -3.22
CA ILE A 134 3.77 22.69 -1.85
C ILE A 134 2.65 21.64 -1.79
N VAL A 135 1.71 21.69 -2.74
CA VAL A 135 0.61 20.72 -2.82
C VAL A 135 1.14 19.30 -2.99
N VAL A 136 2.07 19.08 -3.94
CA VAL A 136 2.74 17.78 -4.14
C VAL A 136 3.37 17.32 -2.83
N SER A 137 4.23 18.14 -2.21
CA SER A 137 4.90 17.79 -0.95
C SER A 137 3.92 17.42 0.18
N VAL A 138 2.80 18.13 0.33
CA VAL A 138 1.79 17.83 1.34
C VAL A 138 1.08 16.51 1.03
N LEU A 139 0.72 16.28 -0.23
CA LEU A 139 0.06 15.05 -0.66
C LEU A 139 0.97 13.84 -0.50
N THR A 140 2.23 13.91 -0.94
CA THR A 140 3.23 12.83 -0.78
C THR A 140 3.37 12.44 0.70
N ARG A 141 3.58 13.43 1.59
CA ARG A 141 3.75 13.17 3.03
C ARG A 141 2.48 12.61 3.67
N THR A 142 1.32 13.14 3.30
CA THR A 142 0.03 12.65 3.79
C THR A 142 -0.20 11.21 3.36
N LYS A 143 0.03 10.89 2.07
CA LYS A 143 -0.01 9.53 1.53
C LYS A 143 0.85 8.60 2.37
N TRP A 144 2.12 8.94 2.59
CA TRP A 144 3.03 8.09 3.34
C TRP A 144 2.60 7.85 4.79
N VAL A 145 2.10 8.88 5.48
CA VAL A 145 1.55 8.72 6.84
C VAL A 145 0.36 7.77 6.85
N VAL A 146 -0.55 7.90 5.88
CA VAL A 146 -1.74 7.05 5.77
C VAL A 146 -1.36 5.61 5.39
N VAL A 147 -0.49 5.42 4.40
CA VAL A 147 0.01 4.10 3.97
C VAL A 147 0.74 3.38 5.10
N LEU A 148 1.58 4.08 5.87
CA LEU A 148 2.22 3.48 7.05
C LEU A 148 1.20 3.08 8.10
N SER A 149 0.19 3.93 8.34
CA SER A 149 -0.89 3.63 9.28
C SER A 149 -1.68 2.38 8.86
N ASP A 150 -2.01 2.26 7.56
CA ASP A 150 -2.66 1.08 6.99
C ASP A 150 -1.87 -0.20 7.27
N ASN A 151 -0.57 -0.18 6.98
CA ASN A 151 0.31 -1.32 7.19
C ASN A 151 0.40 -1.69 8.68
N VAL A 152 0.47 -0.71 9.59
CA VAL A 152 0.43 -0.96 11.04
C VAL A 152 -0.88 -1.63 11.44
N PHE A 153 -2.04 -1.15 10.97
CA PHE A 153 -3.33 -1.79 11.27
C PHE A 153 -3.44 -3.21 10.71
N VAL A 154 -2.91 -3.47 9.50
CA VAL A 154 -2.85 -4.82 8.94
C VAL A 154 -1.99 -5.74 9.81
N LEU A 155 -0.79 -5.30 10.19
CA LEU A 155 0.13 -6.11 11.01
C LEU A 155 -0.47 -6.42 12.39
N VAL A 156 -0.97 -5.40 13.08
CA VAL A 156 -1.61 -5.58 14.40
C VAL A 156 -2.85 -6.48 14.31
N GLY A 157 -3.68 -6.28 13.28
CA GLY A 157 -4.86 -7.11 13.04
C GLY A 157 -4.51 -8.57 12.78
N ALA A 158 -3.50 -8.83 11.95
CA ALA A 158 -3.02 -10.18 11.66
C ALA A 158 -2.46 -10.87 12.92
N LEU A 159 -1.64 -10.18 13.71
CA LEU A 159 -1.10 -10.70 14.98
C LEU A 159 -2.23 -11.05 15.98
N ARG A 160 -3.25 -10.19 16.08
CA ARG A 160 -4.43 -10.46 16.91
C ARG A 160 -5.18 -11.71 16.44
N LEU A 161 -5.35 -11.89 15.13
CA LEU A 161 -6.05 -13.06 14.58
C LEU A 161 -5.26 -14.35 14.82
N LEU A 162 -3.93 -14.31 14.64
CA LEU A 162 -3.05 -15.45 14.89
C LEU A 162 -3.07 -15.87 16.37
N THR A 163 -2.94 -14.91 17.29
CA THR A 163 -2.97 -15.19 18.74
C THR A 163 -4.31 -15.78 19.19
N TYR A 164 -5.43 -15.21 18.72
CA TYR A 164 -6.76 -15.73 19.00
C TYR A 164 -6.95 -17.17 18.49
N THR A 165 -6.52 -17.43 17.25
CA THR A 165 -6.65 -18.76 16.63
C THR A 165 -5.80 -19.80 17.36
N THR A 166 -4.56 -19.46 17.71
CA THR A 166 -3.67 -20.36 18.47
C THR A 166 -4.26 -20.67 19.85
N LEU A 167 -4.74 -19.66 20.59
CA LEU A 167 -5.35 -19.87 21.90
C LEU A 167 -6.56 -20.78 21.81
N LYS A 168 -7.45 -20.55 20.83
CA LYS A 168 -8.64 -21.37 20.60
C LYS A 168 -8.28 -22.83 20.30
N LEU A 169 -7.27 -23.06 19.47
CA LEU A 169 -6.78 -24.41 19.14
C LEU A 169 -6.17 -25.12 20.36
N VAL A 170 -5.41 -24.41 21.18
CA VAL A 170 -4.83 -24.96 22.42
C VAL A 170 -5.93 -25.35 23.40
N THR A 171 -6.91 -24.48 23.64
CA THR A 171 -8.06 -24.77 24.52
C THR A 171 -8.89 -25.93 24.01
N TYR A 172 -9.17 -25.99 22.70
CA TYR A 172 -9.91 -27.10 22.10
C TYR A 172 -9.19 -28.44 22.27
N ARG A 173 -7.87 -28.46 22.06
CA ARG A 173 -7.04 -29.66 22.27
C ARG A 173 -7.00 -30.07 23.74
N ALA A 174 -6.93 -29.12 24.68
CA ALA A 174 -6.96 -29.40 26.11
C ALA A 174 -8.29 -30.05 26.51
N VAL A 175 -9.43 -29.44 26.15
CA VAL A 175 -10.77 -29.95 26.47
C VAL A 175 -10.96 -31.37 25.90
N ASN A 176 -10.59 -31.61 24.64
CA ASN A 176 -10.73 -32.94 24.02
C ASN A 176 -9.83 -34.01 24.68
N LYS A 177 -8.63 -33.63 25.13
CA LYS A 177 -7.72 -34.53 25.86
C LYS A 177 -8.24 -34.89 27.26
N PHE A 178 -8.96 -34.00 27.92
CA PHE A 178 -9.57 -34.28 29.22
C PHE A 178 -10.83 -35.16 29.08
N GLY A 179 -11.72 -34.86 28.13
CA GLY A 179 -12.92 -35.69 27.90
C GLY A 179 -12.60 -37.15 27.53
N THR A 180 -11.55 -37.37 26.72
CA THR A 180 -11.11 -38.73 26.36
C THR A 180 -10.47 -39.53 27.50
N LYS A 181 -9.97 -38.87 28.56
CA LYS A 181 -9.49 -39.56 29.77
C LYS A 181 -10.64 -40.03 30.65
N GLU A 182 -11.67 -39.19 30.80
CA GLU A 182 -12.83 -39.45 31.66
C GLU A 182 -13.68 -40.61 31.12
N GLU A 183 -13.87 -40.71 29.80
CA GLU A 183 -14.52 -41.87 29.14
C GLU A 183 -13.73 -43.18 29.28
N ARG A 184 -12.39 -43.12 29.36
CA ARG A 184 -11.57 -44.33 29.55
C ARG A 184 -11.63 -44.86 30.98
N GLN A 185 -11.65 -43.96 31.98
CA GLN A 185 -11.77 -44.37 33.38
C GLN A 185 -13.14 -45.00 33.66
N SER A 186 -14.22 -44.40 33.16
CA SER A 186 -15.58 -44.93 33.33
C SER A 186 -15.83 -46.29 32.67
N ARG A 187 -15.10 -46.66 31.60
CA ARG A 187 -15.15 -48.01 31.01
C ARG A 187 -14.33 -49.06 31.76
N GLN A 188 -13.39 -48.69 32.62
CA GLN A 188 -12.61 -49.63 33.42
C GLN A 188 -13.30 -50.02 34.73
N GLU A 189 -14.34 -49.28 35.13
CA GLU A 189 -15.11 -49.52 36.36
C GLU A 189 -16.41 -50.33 36.14
N LEU A 190 -16.68 -50.75 34.89
CA LEU A 190 -17.80 -51.61 34.47
C LEU A 190 -17.29 -53.00 34.07
#